data_AF-A0A227NHD8-F1
#
_entry.id   AF-A0A227NHD8-F1
#
_cell.length_a   1.000
_cell.length_b   1.000
_cell.length_c   1.000
_cell.angle_alpha   90.00
_cell.angle_beta   90.00
_cell.angle_gamma   90.00
#
_symmetry.space_group_name_H-M   'P 1'
#
loop_
_entity.id
_entity.type
_entity.pdbx_description
1 polymer ?
#
loop_
_entity_poly.entity_id
_entity_poly.type
_entity_poly.pdbx_seq_one_letter_code
_entity_poly.pdbx_strand_id
1 'polypeptide(L)'
;MENSFKNILEIIDRAAENNEVGISLFQDSISVPVADKSTFEEWSGKSFECIKELISASYGKRQVAFNPFTDGISFSDTSLIFKTFDQRVKQNISYSLENTVYGQIIIASTTSGICYLVFFSGTEAKAQEILQKEFPDSTIIKQMSALQATALEYLGGNDNQVVTLHVKGSPAALQIWEALTKVPCGKLISYGTLAKATNHMAQEIGTIMGDNRIAMLIPCHRVIKSTGEFGQYHWGAKRKRAMIIREAAVL
;
A
#
# COMPACT_ATOMS: atom_id res chain seq x y z
N MET A 1 -3.04 5.34 18.49
CA MET A 1 -2.47 4.63 17.33
C MET A 1 -1.41 5.45 16.60
N GLU A 2 -1.62 6.74 16.31
CA GLU A 2 -0.67 7.55 15.53
C GLU A 2 0.76 7.62 16.13
N ASN A 3 0.88 7.84 17.45
CA ASN A 3 2.18 7.78 18.14
C ASN A 3 2.82 6.38 18.10
N SER A 4 2.02 5.32 18.14
CA SER A 4 2.51 3.95 18.08
C SER A 4 3.08 3.64 16.69
N PHE A 5 2.37 4.00 15.61
CA PHE A 5 2.88 3.77 14.26
C PHE A 5 4.12 4.62 13.94
N LYS A 6 4.19 5.87 14.42
CA LYS A 6 5.40 6.69 14.28
C LYS A 6 6.61 5.98 14.92
N ASN A 7 6.45 5.42 16.12
CA ASN A 7 7.49 4.64 16.78
C ASN A 7 7.87 3.39 15.96
N ILE A 8 6.89 2.69 15.36
CA ILE A 8 7.16 1.55 14.46
C ILE A 8 8.02 1.97 13.27
N LEU A 9 7.70 3.11 12.63
CA LEU A 9 8.51 3.61 11.51
C LEU A 9 9.95 3.89 11.94
N GLU A 10 10.15 4.50 13.11
CA GLU A 10 11.49 4.76 13.68
C GLU A 10 12.24 3.45 13.98
N ILE A 11 11.56 2.43 14.50
CA ILE A 11 12.14 1.09 14.71
C ILE A 11 12.59 0.47 13.39
N ILE A 12 11.76 0.54 12.34
CA ILE A 12 12.08 0.02 11.01
C ILE A 12 13.29 0.75 10.42
N ASP A 13 13.39 2.06 10.57
CA ASP A 13 14.55 2.80 10.04
C ASP A 13 15.83 2.49 10.78
N ARG A 14 15.79 2.41 12.12
CA ARG A 14 16.96 1.96 12.89
C ARG A 14 17.39 0.55 12.46
N ALA A 15 16.46 -0.31 12.08
CA ALA A 15 16.79 -1.63 11.55
C ALA A 15 17.32 -1.59 10.10
N ALA A 16 16.92 -0.60 9.30
CA ALA A 16 17.27 -0.47 7.87
C ALA A 16 18.54 0.36 7.60
N GLU A 17 18.81 1.43 8.35
CA GLU A 17 20.02 2.27 8.25
C GLU A 17 21.29 1.46 8.52
N ASN A 18 21.18 0.41 9.33
CA ASN A 18 22.27 -0.52 9.57
C ASN A 18 22.38 -1.63 8.51
N ASN A 19 21.60 -1.55 7.43
CA ASN A 19 21.43 -2.58 6.42
C ASN A 19 21.62 -2.05 4.98
N GLU A 20 22.11 -0.82 4.78
CA GLU A 20 22.46 -0.31 3.45
C GLU A 20 23.96 -0.51 3.12
N VAL A 21 24.16 -1.21 2.00
CA VAL A 21 25.39 -1.48 1.23
C VAL A 21 26.28 -2.63 1.74
N GLY A 22 25.92 -3.87 1.36
CA GLY A 22 26.91 -4.91 1.08
C GLY A 22 27.75 -5.46 2.25
N ILE A 23 27.28 -5.35 3.49
CA ILE A 23 27.98 -5.92 4.65
C ILE A 23 27.29 -7.23 5.08
N SER A 24 28.12 -8.25 5.25
CA SER A 24 27.83 -9.60 5.75
C SER A 24 26.91 -9.60 6.98
N LEU A 25 25.96 -10.55 7.00
CA LEU A 25 24.95 -10.81 8.04
C LEU A 25 25.49 -11.26 9.42
N PHE A 26 26.71 -10.90 9.80
CA PHE A 26 27.32 -11.30 11.06
C PHE A 26 28.00 -10.11 11.76
N GLN A 27 27.22 -9.10 12.15
CA GLN A 27 27.61 -8.23 13.27
C GLN A 27 26.40 -8.00 14.18
N ASP A 28 26.48 -8.58 15.38
CA ASP A 28 25.48 -8.60 16.46
C ASP A 28 25.16 -7.25 17.12
N SER A 29 25.51 -6.12 16.53
CA SER A 29 25.64 -4.86 17.27
C SER A 29 24.56 -3.82 16.98
N ILE A 30 23.28 -4.16 17.15
CA ILE A 30 22.22 -3.14 17.28
C ILE A 30 21.27 -3.53 18.41
N SER A 31 21.38 -2.85 19.55
CA SER A 31 20.47 -2.98 20.68
C SER A 31 19.22 -2.11 20.45
N VAL A 32 18.18 -2.69 19.87
CA VAL A 32 16.83 -2.10 19.95
C VAL A 32 16.31 -2.28 21.39
N PRO A 33 15.85 -1.22 22.07
CA PRO A 33 15.31 -1.33 23.43
C PRO A 33 14.23 -2.41 23.52
N VAL A 34 14.17 -3.14 24.64
CA VAL A 34 13.22 -4.25 24.82
C VAL A 34 11.75 -3.81 24.65
N ALA A 35 11.40 -2.61 25.13
CA ALA A 35 10.06 -2.04 24.98
C ALA A 35 9.68 -1.78 23.50
N ASP A 36 10.65 -1.36 22.69
CA ASP A 36 10.46 -1.12 21.26
C ASP A 36 10.30 -2.45 20.51
N LYS A 37 11.04 -3.49 20.91
CA LYS A 37 10.86 -4.85 20.39
C LYS A 37 9.43 -5.36 20.65
N SER A 38 8.97 -5.33 21.90
CA SER A 38 7.60 -5.78 22.26
C SER A 38 6.53 -5.04 21.46
N THR A 39 6.65 -3.70 21.35
CA THR A 39 5.71 -2.88 20.58
C THR A 39 5.67 -3.29 19.09
N PHE A 40 6.84 -3.61 18.53
CA PHE A 40 6.95 -4.04 17.14
C PHE A 40 6.42 -5.45 16.89
N GLU A 41 6.67 -6.38 17.82
CA GLU A 41 6.18 -7.75 17.76
C GLU A 41 4.65 -7.80 17.86
N GLU A 42 4.06 -7.00 18.75
CA GLU A 42 2.60 -6.83 18.83
C GLU A 42 2.02 -6.25 17.53
N TRP A 43 2.66 -5.23 16.96
CA TRP A 43 2.21 -4.60 15.72
C TRP A 43 2.32 -5.51 14.50
N SER A 44 3.41 -6.30 14.41
CA SER A 44 3.69 -7.17 13.26
C SER A 44 3.06 -8.56 13.39
N GLY A 45 2.86 -9.07 14.61
CA GLY A 45 2.44 -10.43 14.90
C GLY A 45 3.55 -11.49 14.85
N LYS A 46 4.82 -11.10 14.73
CA LYS A 46 5.99 -12.01 14.68
C LYS A 46 7.15 -11.47 15.52
N SER A 47 8.10 -12.33 15.86
CA SER A 47 9.29 -11.91 16.61
C SER A 47 10.19 -10.95 15.82
N PHE A 48 10.88 -10.06 16.53
CA PHE A 48 11.76 -9.06 15.94
C PHE A 48 12.89 -9.69 15.10
N GLU A 49 13.42 -10.83 15.54
CA GLU A 49 14.47 -11.59 14.87
C GLU A 49 14.02 -12.18 13.53
N CYS A 50 12.78 -12.65 13.42
CA CYS A 50 12.20 -13.12 12.16
C CYS A 50 12.12 -11.98 11.12
N ILE A 51 11.85 -10.76 11.59
CA ILE A 51 11.62 -9.60 10.73
C ILE A 51 12.92 -8.98 10.20
N LYS A 52 14.07 -9.19 10.87
CA LYS A 52 15.39 -8.78 10.35
C LYS A 52 15.68 -9.39 8.96
N GLU A 53 15.20 -10.60 8.70
CA GLU A 53 15.32 -11.19 7.37
C GLU A 53 14.41 -10.47 6.35
N LEU A 54 13.16 -10.17 6.74
CA LEU A 54 12.15 -9.56 5.87
C LEU A 54 12.50 -8.15 5.40
N ILE A 55 13.34 -7.43 6.15
CA ILE A 55 13.81 -6.08 5.77
C ILE A 55 15.05 -6.10 4.87
N SER A 56 15.64 -7.27 4.62
CA SER A 56 16.88 -7.38 3.85
C SER A 56 16.64 -7.28 2.34
N ALA A 57 17.61 -6.72 1.60
CA ALA A 57 17.60 -6.76 0.13
C ALA A 57 17.56 -8.21 -0.40
N SER A 58 18.15 -9.15 0.33
CA SER A 58 18.11 -10.59 0.01
C SER A 58 16.68 -11.15 0.01
N TYR A 59 15.83 -10.73 0.95
CA TYR A 59 14.41 -11.10 0.93
C TYR A 59 13.72 -10.55 -0.32
N GLY A 60 13.87 -9.26 -0.60
CA GLY A 60 13.30 -8.66 -1.81
C GLY A 60 13.77 -9.34 -3.10
N LYS A 61 15.06 -9.70 -3.18
CA LYS A 61 15.63 -10.41 -4.33
C LYS A 61 15.03 -11.81 -4.51
N ARG A 62 14.73 -12.53 -3.42
CA ARG A 62 14.00 -13.81 -3.49
C ARG A 62 12.56 -13.61 -3.93
N GLN A 63 11.88 -12.55 -3.45
CA GLN A 63 10.50 -12.28 -3.81
C GLN A 63 10.33 -11.95 -5.29
N VAL A 64 11.19 -11.11 -5.89
CA VAL A 64 11.05 -10.73 -7.31
C VAL A 64 11.32 -11.84 -8.32
N ALA A 65 11.76 -13.02 -7.87
CA ALA A 65 11.82 -14.22 -8.72
C ALA A 65 10.41 -14.78 -9.01
N PHE A 66 9.43 -14.46 -8.18
CA PHE A 66 8.03 -14.80 -8.36
C PHE A 66 7.40 -14.04 -9.53
N ASN A 67 6.64 -14.73 -10.38
CA ASN A 67 5.84 -14.11 -11.43
C ASN A 67 4.38 -14.58 -11.37
N PRO A 68 3.48 -13.81 -10.74
CA PRO A 68 2.10 -14.22 -10.57
C PRO A 68 1.40 -14.41 -11.93
N PHE A 69 1.85 -13.74 -12.99
CA PHE A 69 1.19 -13.76 -14.31
C PHE A 69 1.55 -14.98 -15.16
N THR A 70 2.55 -15.78 -14.77
CA THR A 70 2.98 -16.97 -15.51
C THR A 70 3.02 -18.23 -14.66
N ASP A 71 3.12 -18.12 -13.34
CA ASP A 71 3.38 -19.25 -12.45
C ASP A 71 2.11 -20.09 -12.14
N GLY A 72 1.14 -20.12 -13.05
CA GLY A 72 -0.05 -20.99 -12.98
C GLY A 72 -0.98 -20.69 -11.79
N ILE A 73 -0.84 -19.53 -11.14
CA ILE A 73 -1.72 -19.14 -10.05
C ILE A 73 -3.06 -18.76 -10.65
N SER A 74 -4.08 -19.55 -10.34
CA SER A 74 -5.46 -19.13 -10.51
C SER A 74 -5.69 -17.93 -9.59
N PHE A 75 -5.64 -16.73 -10.15
CA PHE A 75 -6.19 -15.57 -9.47
C PHE A 75 -7.67 -15.84 -9.32
N SER A 76 -8.12 -16.18 -8.11
CA SER A 76 -9.53 -16.00 -7.76
C SER A 76 -9.88 -14.57 -8.14
N ASP A 77 -11.02 -14.37 -8.81
CA ASP A 77 -11.51 -13.03 -9.14
C ASP A 77 -11.34 -12.15 -7.92
N THR A 78 -10.50 -11.13 -8.04
CA THR A 78 -10.20 -10.27 -6.90
C THR A 78 -11.53 -9.68 -6.43
N SER A 79 -11.80 -9.65 -5.13
CA SER A 79 -12.99 -8.99 -4.59
C SER A 79 -13.00 -7.47 -4.84
N LEU A 80 -12.03 -6.94 -5.61
CA LEU A 80 -11.93 -5.57 -6.06
C LEU A 80 -12.52 -5.43 -7.48
N ILE A 81 -13.58 -4.64 -7.62
CA ILE A 81 -14.22 -4.34 -8.91
C ILE A 81 -13.82 -2.93 -9.35
N PHE A 82 -13.25 -2.79 -10.56
CA PHE A 82 -12.88 -1.48 -11.10
C PHE A 82 -14.04 -0.85 -11.89
N LYS A 83 -14.31 0.43 -11.61
CA LYS A 83 -15.16 1.32 -12.39
C LYS A 83 -14.39 2.59 -12.72
N THR A 84 -14.59 3.12 -13.92
CA THR A 84 -13.93 4.36 -14.36
C THR A 84 -14.71 5.57 -13.84
N PHE A 85 -13.99 6.49 -13.20
CA PHE A 85 -14.51 7.78 -12.75
C PHE A 85 -14.44 8.80 -13.88
N ASP A 86 -15.60 9.23 -14.37
CA ASP A 86 -15.69 10.33 -15.34
C ASP A 86 -15.60 11.68 -14.61
N GLN A 87 -14.45 12.34 -14.77
CA GLN A 87 -14.18 13.63 -14.13
C GLN A 87 -15.07 14.77 -14.64
N ARG A 88 -15.77 14.60 -15.77
CA ARG A 88 -16.68 15.62 -16.33
C ARG A 88 -18.05 15.63 -15.65
N VAL A 89 -18.35 14.60 -14.85
CA VAL A 89 -19.63 14.45 -14.16
C VAL A 89 -19.44 14.84 -12.71
N LYS A 90 -20.19 15.85 -12.27
CA LYS A 90 -20.24 16.25 -10.86
C LYS A 90 -20.67 15.09 -9.98
N GLN A 91 -19.90 14.82 -8.93
CA GLN A 91 -20.19 13.74 -7.98
C GLN A 91 -20.55 14.30 -6.60
N ASN A 92 -21.32 13.50 -5.85
CA ASN A 92 -21.39 13.62 -4.40
C ASN A 92 -20.35 12.67 -3.82
N ILE A 93 -19.40 13.22 -3.07
CA ILE A 93 -18.29 12.46 -2.48
C ILE A 93 -18.43 12.56 -0.96
N SER A 94 -18.70 11.42 -0.34
CA SER A 94 -18.60 11.29 1.11
C SER A 94 -17.15 10.95 1.47
N TYR A 95 -16.66 11.42 2.61
CA TYR A 95 -15.35 11.03 3.13
C TYR A 95 -15.34 10.89 4.65
N SER A 96 -14.40 10.11 5.16
CA SER A 96 -14.08 10.04 6.59
C SER A 96 -12.57 10.00 6.81
N LEU A 97 -12.16 10.26 8.06
CA LEU A 97 -10.78 10.17 8.52
C LEU A 97 -10.66 8.96 9.44
N GLU A 98 -9.88 7.98 9.03
CA GLU A 98 -9.78 6.71 9.76
C GLU A 98 -8.34 6.41 10.15
N ASN A 99 -8.18 5.69 11.26
CA ASN A 99 -6.88 5.21 11.68
C ASN A 99 -6.66 3.79 11.16
N THR A 100 -5.51 3.55 10.56
CA THR A 100 -5.03 2.20 10.24
C THR A 100 -3.77 1.89 11.02
N VAL A 101 -3.36 0.62 10.98
CA VAL A 101 -2.06 0.18 11.51
C VAL A 101 -0.86 0.83 10.79
N TYR A 102 -1.10 1.54 9.67
CA TYR A 102 -0.09 2.25 8.88
C TYR A 102 -0.24 3.79 8.95
N GLY A 103 -1.01 4.28 9.93
CA GLY A 103 -1.30 5.70 10.14
C GLY A 103 -2.72 6.09 9.72
N GLN A 104 -3.03 7.37 9.91
CA GLN A 104 -4.33 7.93 9.53
C GLN A 104 -4.46 8.00 8.00
N ILE A 105 -5.69 7.83 7.51
CA ILE A 105 -6.06 7.90 6.10
C ILE A 105 -7.24 8.85 5.91
N ILE A 106 -7.32 9.45 4.73
CA ILE A 106 -8.58 9.91 4.16
C ILE A 106 -9.12 8.76 3.31
N ILE A 107 -10.35 8.34 3.56
CA ILE A 107 -11.09 7.45 2.66
C ILE A 107 -12.32 8.18 2.14
N ALA A 108 -12.53 8.16 0.83
CA ALA A 108 -13.65 8.83 0.18
C ALA A 108 -14.30 7.94 -0.89
N SER A 109 -15.61 8.09 -1.03
CA SER A 109 -16.42 7.31 -1.97
C SER A 109 -17.44 8.19 -2.68
N THR A 110 -17.65 7.88 -3.95
CA THR A 110 -18.88 8.25 -4.65
C THR A 110 -19.98 7.24 -4.33
N THR A 111 -21.16 7.39 -4.94
CA THR A 111 -22.20 6.35 -4.94
C THR A 111 -21.78 5.07 -5.67
N SER A 112 -20.74 5.13 -6.51
CA SER A 112 -20.30 3.99 -7.36
C SER A 112 -19.13 3.20 -6.79
N GLY A 113 -18.44 3.69 -5.76
CA GLY A 113 -17.25 3.02 -5.21
C GLY A 113 -16.27 3.97 -4.50
N ILE A 114 -15.21 3.39 -3.92
CA ILE A 114 -14.07 4.10 -3.32
C ILE A 114 -13.33 4.84 -4.44
N CYS A 115 -13.26 6.16 -4.31
CA CYS A 115 -12.63 7.04 -5.30
C CYS A 115 -11.34 7.69 -4.81
N TYR A 116 -11.09 7.63 -3.49
CA TYR A 116 -9.90 8.17 -2.88
C TYR A 116 -9.58 7.40 -1.60
N LEU A 117 -8.33 6.98 -1.44
CA LEU A 117 -7.83 6.39 -0.20
C LEU A 117 -6.35 6.76 -0.09
N VAL A 118 -5.99 7.68 0.78
CA VAL A 118 -4.61 8.15 0.91
C VAL A 118 -4.20 8.27 2.37
N PHE A 119 -2.91 8.04 2.65
CA PHE A 119 -2.36 8.36 3.97
C PHE A 119 -2.37 9.87 4.18
N PHE A 120 -2.81 10.28 5.36
CA PHE A 120 -3.01 11.68 5.72
C PHE A 120 -2.62 11.91 7.18
N SER A 121 -2.10 13.10 7.46
CA SER A 121 -1.82 13.58 8.79
C SER A 121 -2.15 15.07 8.79
N GLY A 122 -3.14 15.47 9.58
CA GLY A 122 -3.54 16.87 9.65
C GLY A 122 -4.95 17.05 10.18
N THR A 123 -5.46 18.27 10.04
CA THR A 123 -6.80 18.61 10.49
C THR A 123 -7.85 18.21 9.46
N GLU A 124 -9.09 18.05 9.93
CA GLU A 124 -10.24 17.83 9.07
C GLU A 124 -10.42 18.91 7.99
N ALA A 125 -10.22 20.18 8.34
CA ALA A 125 -10.28 21.28 7.39
C ALA A 125 -9.26 21.10 6.25
N LYS A 126 -8.06 20.58 6.58
CA LYS A 126 -7.03 20.29 5.58
C LYS A 126 -7.40 19.10 4.70
N ALA A 127 -8.00 18.06 5.26
CA ALA A 127 -8.51 16.93 4.49
C ALA A 127 -9.60 17.37 3.49
N GLN A 128 -10.52 18.23 3.93
CA GLN A 128 -11.55 18.79 3.05
C GLN A 128 -10.95 19.64 1.93
N GLU A 129 -9.95 20.48 2.23
CA GLU A 129 -9.22 21.27 1.21
C GLU A 129 -8.55 20.37 0.16
N ILE A 130 -7.91 19.29 0.59
CA ILE A 130 -7.26 18.31 -0.31
C ILE A 130 -8.30 17.67 -1.22
N LEU A 131 -9.42 17.19 -0.66
CA LEU A 131 -10.48 16.57 -1.45
C LEU A 131 -11.14 17.55 -2.42
N GLN A 132 -11.34 18.81 -2.00
CA GLN A 132 -11.89 19.84 -2.89
C GLN A 132 -10.92 20.14 -4.04
N LYS A 133 -9.60 20.11 -3.82
CA LYS A 133 -8.61 20.25 -4.90
C LYS A 133 -8.59 19.03 -5.83
N GLU A 134 -8.74 17.84 -5.27
CA GLU A 134 -8.72 16.58 -6.04
C GLU A 134 -10.00 16.41 -6.89
N PHE A 135 -11.12 16.95 -6.41
CA PHE A 135 -12.44 16.86 -7.02
C PHE A 135 -13.14 18.26 -7.04
N PRO A 136 -12.66 19.20 -7.87
CA PRO A 136 -13.05 20.61 -7.81
C PRO A 136 -14.54 20.86 -8.01
N ASP A 137 -15.21 20.08 -8.87
CA ASP A 137 -16.62 20.27 -9.19
C ASP A 137 -17.58 19.48 -8.30
N SER A 138 -17.05 18.62 -7.42
CA SER A 138 -17.83 17.70 -6.59
C SER A 138 -18.28 18.34 -5.28
N THR A 139 -19.41 17.87 -4.77
CA THR A 139 -19.86 18.19 -3.41
C THR A 139 -19.18 17.24 -2.43
N ILE A 140 -18.35 17.78 -1.54
CA ILE A 140 -17.60 17.00 -0.53
C ILE A 140 -18.34 17.04 0.81
N ILE A 141 -18.68 15.88 1.36
CA ILE A 141 -19.42 15.75 2.61
C ILE A 141 -18.64 14.85 3.56
N LYS A 142 -18.37 15.32 4.78
CA LYS A 142 -17.77 14.47 5.81
C LYS A 142 -18.83 13.52 6.38
N GLN A 143 -18.78 12.27 5.94
CA GLN A 143 -19.66 11.21 6.38
C GLN A 143 -19.06 9.85 5.99
N MET A 144 -19.03 8.91 6.94
CA MET A 144 -18.73 7.51 6.65
C MET A 144 -19.84 6.91 5.77
N SER A 145 -19.48 6.31 4.65
CA SER A 145 -20.42 5.54 3.81
C SER A 145 -20.31 4.04 4.07
N ALA A 146 -21.36 3.29 3.70
CA ALA A 146 -21.31 1.82 3.74
C ALA A 146 -20.16 1.26 2.88
N LEU A 147 -19.89 1.87 1.72
CA LEU A 147 -18.78 1.46 0.84
C LEU A 147 -17.42 1.62 1.52
N GLN A 148 -17.24 2.71 2.28
CA GLN A 148 -16.02 2.95 3.05
C GLN A 148 -15.88 1.96 4.19
N ALA A 149 -16.96 1.67 4.92
CA ALA A 149 -16.95 0.65 5.97
C ALA A 149 -16.55 -0.73 5.43
N THR A 150 -17.15 -1.17 4.32
CA THR A 150 -16.79 -2.43 3.64
C THR A 150 -15.32 -2.45 3.21
N ALA A 151 -14.81 -1.34 2.68
CA ALA A 151 -13.40 -1.25 2.29
C ALA A 151 -12.44 -1.33 3.48
N LEU A 152 -12.82 -0.77 4.64
CA LEU A 152 -12.03 -0.87 5.88
C LEU A 152 -12.05 -2.29 6.44
N GLU A 153 -13.19 -3.00 6.38
CA GLU A 153 -13.27 -4.42 6.74
C GLU A 153 -12.40 -5.30 5.84
N TYR A 154 -12.44 -5.05 4.53
CA TYR A 154 -11.56 -5.71 3.56
C TYR A 154 -10.08 -5.50 3.91
N LEU A 155 -9.68 -4.26 4.19
CA LEU A 155 -8.30 -3.94 4.62
C LEU A 155 -7.93 -4.52 5.99
N GLY A 156 -8.92 -4.82 6.83
CA GLY A 156 -8.77 -5.52 8.11
C GLY A 156 -8.58 -7.04 7.96
N GLY A 157 -8.67 -7.59 6.74
CA GLY A 157 -8.48 -9.01 6.45
C GLY A 157 -9.76 -9.78 6.14
N ASN A 158 -10.93 -9.12 6.05
CA ASN A 158 -12.16 -9.76 5.59
C ASN A 158 -12.28 -9.69 4.06
N ASP A 159 -11.49 -10.50 3.37
CA ASP A 159 -11.38 -10.51 1.89
C ASP A 159 -12.59 -11.12 1.15
N ASN A 160 -13.56 -11.68 1.89
CA ASN A 160 -14.86 -12.12 1.36
C ASN A 160 -15.74 -10.95 0.88
N GLN A 161 -15.42 -9.71 1.27
CA GLN A 161 -16.17 -8.53 0.88
C GLN A 161 -15.80 -8.04 -0.51
N VAL A 162 -16.82 -7.74 -1.33
CA VAL A 162 -16.62 -7.10 -2.63
C VAL A 162 -16.51 -5.59 -2.45
N VAL A 163 -15.37 -5.01 -2.82
CA VAL A 163 -15.09 -3.57 -2.79
C VAL A 163 -15.07 -3.04 -4.22
N THR A 164 -15.91 -2.05 -4.50
CA THR A 164 -15.85 -1.36 -5.80
C THR A 164 -14.92 -0.16 -5.71
N LEU A 165 -13.97 -0.07 -6.64
CA LEU A 165 -13.06 1.06 -6.84
C LEU A 165 -13.61 1.91 -7.99
N HIS A 166 -13.87 3.20 -7.74
CA HIS A 166 -14.31 4.16 -8.75
C HIS A 166 -13.18 5.13 -9.05
N VAL A 167 -12.28 4.71 -9.94
CA VAL A 167 -10.95 5.28 -10.12
C VAL A 167 -10.85 6.16 -11.36
N LYS A 168 -10.14 7.28 -11.23
CA LYS A 168 -9.79 8.15 -12.35
C LYS A 168 -8.35 7.86 -12.80
N GLY A 169 -8.14 7.65 -14.10
CA GLY A 169 -6.83 7.34 -14.66
C GLY A 169 -6.87 7.18 -16.17
N SER A 170 -5.70 7.21 -16.82
CA SER A 170 -5.60 6.84 -18.24
C SER A 170 -5.92 5.35 -18.43
N PRO A 171 -6.29 4.90 -19.66
CA PRO A 171 -6.49 3.48 -19.93
C PRO A 171 -5.29 2.61 -19.51
N ALA A 172 -4.06 3.10 -19.73
CA ALA A 172 -2.83 2.42 -19.29
C ALA A 172 -2.76 2.32 -17.76
N ALA A 173 -3.07 3.40 -17.04
CA ALA A 173 -3.07 3.39 -15.57
C ALA A 173 -4.09 2.40 -15.00
N LEU A 174 -5.31 2.39 -15.54
CA LEU A 174 -6.36 1.46 -15.12
C LEU A 174 -5.94 0.01 -15.33
N GLN A 175 -5.42 -0.32 -16.53
CA GLN A 175 -4.92 -1.66 -16.84
C GLN A 175 -3.81 -2.11 -15.89
N ILE A 176 -2.85 -1.23 -15.59
CA ILE A 176 -1.72 -1.53 -14.71
C ILE A 176 -2.19 -1.71 -13.26
N TRP A 177 -3.07 -0.83 -12.78
CA TRP A 177 -3.61 -0.93 -11.42
C TRP A 177 -4.44 -2.20 -11.24
N GLU A 178 -5.25 -2.58 -12.23
CA GLU A 178 -6.02 -3.83 -12.21
C GLU A 178 -5.12 -5.07 -12.29
N ALA A 179 -4.05 -5.05 -13.08
CA ALA A 179 -3.07 -6.13 -13.08
C ALA A 179 -2.37 -6.26 -11.71
N LEU A 180 -2.10 -5.13 -11.05
CA LEU A 180 -1.43 -5.09 -9.76
C LEU A 180 -2.28 -5.63 -8.61
N THR A 181 -3.61 -5.51 -8.63
CA THR A 181 -4.47 -6.10 -7.57
C THR A 181 -4.40 -7.62 -7.55
N LYS A 182 -3.95 -8.25 -8.63
CA LYS A 182 -3.74 -9.70 -8.72
C LYS A 182 -2.51 -10.18 -7.94
N VAL A 183 -1.57 -9.29 -7.60
CA VAL A 183 -0.39 -9.66 -6.79
C VAL A 183 -0.86 -9.96 -5.35
N PRO A 184 -0.75 -11.20 -4.85
CA PRO A 184 -1.31 -11.57 -3.55
C PRO A 184 -0.65 -10.83 -2.37
N CYS A 185 -1.35 -10.77 -1.25
CA CYS A 185 -0.78 -10.32 0.02
C CYS A 185 0.51 -11.08 0.35
N GLY A 186 1.55 -10.37 0.77
CA GLY A 186 2.85 -10.96 1.16
C GLY A 186 3.74 -11.39 0.00
N LYS A 187 3.31 -11.20 -1.25
CA LYS A 187 4.13 -11.40 -2.45
C LYS A 187 4.56 -10.06 -3.04
N LEU A 188 5.78 -10.03 -3.58
CA LEU A 188 6.32 -8.85 -4.28
C LEU A 188 6.68 -9.20 -5.71
N ILE A 189 6.58 -8.21 -6.60
CA ILE A 189 7.01 -8.33 -8.00
C ILE A 189 7.94 -7.18 -8.38
N SER A 190 8.74 -7.36 -9.43
CA SER A 190 9.56 -6.27 -9.94
C SER A 190 8.78 -5.34 -10.86
N TYR A 191 9.21 -4.08 -10.99
CA TYR A 191 8.73 -3.16 -12.03
C TYR A 191 8.77 -3.79 -13.43
N GLY A 192 9.86 -4.52 -13.74
CA GLY A 192 10.01 -5.20 -15.04
C GLY A 192 9.02 -6.36 -15.24
N THR A 193 8.65 -7.05 -14.17
CA THR A 193 7.64 -8.12 -14.21
C THR A 193 6.27 -7.53 -14.56
N LEU A 194 5.86 -6.47 -13.87
CA LEU A 194 4.58 -5.80 -14.13
C LEU A 194 4.54 -5.15 -15.53
N ALA A 195 5.64 -4.51 -15.93
CA ALA A 195 5.82 -3.91 -17.24
C ALA A 195 5.59 -4.94 -18.37
N LYS A 196 6.24 -6.11 -18.28
CA LYS A 196 6.03 -7.21 -19.24
C LYS A 196 4.59 -7.72 -19.26
N ALA A 197 3.98 -7.91 -18.09
CA ALA A 197 2.63 -8.43 -17.98
C ALA A 197 1.55 -7.50 -18.55
N THR A 198 1.84 -6.19 -18.56
CA THR A 198 0.89 -5.15 -19.01
C THR A 198 1.28 -4.55 -20.36
N ASN A 199 2.38 -4.99 -20.97
CA ASN A 199 2.94 -4.49 -22.22
C ASN A 199 3.29 -2.99 -22.19
N HIS A 200 3.96 -2.56 -21.11
CA HIS A 200 4.47 -1.19 -20.91
C HIS A 200 5.95 -1.22 -20.56
N MET A 201 6.58 -0.04 -20.49
CA MET A 201 7.97 0.11 -20.03
C MET A 201 8.05 0.25 -18.51
N ALA A 202 9.14 -0.24 -17.90
CA ALA A 202 9.31 -0.18 -16.44
C ALA A 202 9.32 1.26 -15.90
N GLN A 203 9.81 2.23 -16.66
CA GLN A 203 9.75 3.65 -16.30
C GLN A 203 8.31 4.17 -16.23
N GLU A 204 7.45 3.76 -17.17
CA GLU A 204 6.03 4.14 -17.20
C GLU A 204 5.28 3.59 -15.99
N ILE A 205 5.58 2.33 -15.60
CA ILE A 205 5.03 1.75 -14.37
C ILE A 205 5.36 2.65 -13.17
N GLY A 206 6.61 3.10 -13.03
CA GLY A 206 7.03 3.97 -11.92
C GLY A 206 6.20 5.25 -11.81
N THR A 207 5.97 5.93 -12.93
CA THR A 207 5.13 7.14 -13.00
C THR A 207 3.69 6.82 -12.62
N ILE A 208 3.09 5.80 -13.24
CA ILE A 208 1.69 5.40 -13.01
C ILE A 208 1.44 4.95 -11.57
N MET A 209 2.42 4.34 -10.92
CA MET A 209 2.33 4.00 -9.49
C MET A 209 2.29 5.25 -8.60
N GLY A 210 2.98 6.32 -8.98
CA GLY A 210 2.97 7.60 -8.27
C GLY A 210 1.61 8.32 -8.35
N ASP A 211 0.82 8.01 -9.37
CA ASP A 211 -0.52 8.56 -9.59
C ASP A 211 -1.64 7.76 -8.91
N ASN A 212 -1.31 6.64 -8.26
CA ASN A 212 -2.28 5.88 -7.50
C ASN A 212 -2.84 6.73 -6.34
N ARG A 213 -4.17 6.92 -6.32
CA ARG A 213 -4.89 7.61 -5.23
C ARG A 213 -5.70 6.67 -4.34
N ILE A 214 -5.56 5.36 -4.52
CA ILE A 214 -6.20 4.31 -3.71
C ILE A 214 -5.13 3.45 -3.04
N ALA A 215 -4.47 4.00 -2.03
CA ALA A 215 -3.49 3.29 -1.21
C ALA A 215 -4.09 1.99 -0.64
N MET A 216 -3.23 0.99 -0.42
CA MET A 216 -3.55 -0.32 0.15
C MET A 216 -4.46 -1.21 -0.72
N LEU A 217 -5.61 -0.73 -1.20
CA LEU A 217 -6.51 -1.50 -2.07
C LEU A 217 -5.90 -1.70 -3.47
N ILE A 218 -5.24 -0.68 -4.03
CA ILE A 218 -4.32 -0.86 -5.17
C ILE A 218 -2.92 -1.00 -4.58
N PRO A 219 -2.35 -2.22 -4.53
CA PRO A 219 -1.21 -2.54 -3.66
C PRO A 219 0.14 -2.14 -4.28
N CYS A 220 0.34 -0.86 -4.60
CA CYS A 220 1.56 -0.39 -5.27
C CYS A 220 2.83 -0.49 -4.42
N HIS A 221 2.70 -0.73 -3.11
CA HIS A 221 3.82 -1.11 -2.24
C HIS A 221 4.42 -2.49 -2.60
N ARG A 222 3.68 -3.38 -3.27
CA ARG A 222 4.15 -4.72 -3.68
C ARG A 222 5.08 -4.72 -4.91
N VAL A 223 5.26 -3.56 -5.56
CA VAL A 223 6.18 -3.42 -6.71
C VAL A 223 7.52 -2.86 -6.25
N ILE A 224 8.61 -3.60 -6.47
CA ILE A 224 9.95 -3.24 -6.01
C ILE A 224 10.99 -3.30 -7.15
N LYS A 225 12.25 -2.89 -6.89
CA LYS A 225 13.33 -3.01 -7.89
C LYS A 225 13.71 -4.48 -8.09
N SER A 226 14.15 -4.83 -9.29
CA SER A 226 14.69 -6.18 -9.58
C SER A 226 15.95 -6.53 -8.78
N THR A 227 16.64 -5.54 -8.23
CA THR A 227 17.77 -5.71 -7.31
C THR A 227 17.36 -6.29 -5.95
N GLY A 228 16.06 -6.25 -5.61
CA GLY A 228 15.52 -6.60 -4.31
C GLY A 228 15.33 -5.40 -3.38
N GLU A 229 15.81 -4.21 -3.76
CA GLU A 229 15.54 -2.99 -2.99
C GLU A 229 14.06 -2.60 -3.10
N PHE A 230 13.43 -2.27 -1.98
CA PHE A 230 12.00 -1.90 -1.97
C PHE A 230 11.74 -0.56 -2.67
N GLY A 231 12.72 0.35 -2.69
CA GLY A 231 12.62 1.63 -3.38
C GLY A 231 11.67 2.62 -2.71
N GLN A 232 11.26 3.64 -3.48
CA GLN A 232 10.44 4.74 -3.01
C GLN A 232 8.94 4.42 -3.03
N TYR A 233 8.16 5.28 -2.38
CA TYR A 233 6.71 5.19 -2.28
C TYR A 233 6.11 6.59 -2.20
N HIS A 234 4.94 6.79 -2.81
CA HIS A 234 4.26 8.08 -2.78
C HIS A 234 4.06 8.61 -1.35
N TRP A 235 3.75 7.71 -0.40
CA TRP A 235 3.59 8.03 1.02
C TRP A 235 4.82 7.68 1.87
N GLY A 236 6.02 7.63 1.27
CA GLY A 236 7.31 7.45 1.95
C GLY A 236 7.79 5.99 2.06
N ALA A 237 9.10 5.79 1.85
CA ALA A 237 9.74 4.47 1.84
C ALA A 237 9.56 3.68 3.15
N LYS A 238 9.54 4.38 4.30
CA LYS A 238 9.35 3.78 5.63
C LYS A 238 8.02 3.03 5.73
N ARG A 239 6.95 3.65 5.21
CA ARG A 239 5.62 3.07 5.19
C ARG A 239 5.52 1.89 4.22
N LYS A 240 6.18 1.98 3.07
CA LYS A 240 6.29 0.85 2.13
C LYS A 240 6.96 -0.36 2.78
N ARG A 241 8.09 -0.16 3.48
CA ARG A 241 8.75 -1.21 4.28
C ARG A 241 7.78 -1.80 5.30
N ALA A 242 7.11 -0.96 6.09
CA ALA A 242 6.16 -1.41 7.11
C ALA A 242 5.05 -2.30 6.52
N MET A 243 4.45 -1.88 5.42
CA MET A 243 3.40 -2.67 4.75
C MET A 243 3.92 -4.02 4.24
N ILE A 244 5.07 -4.03 3.56
CA ILE A 244 5.70 -5.26 3.06
C ILE A 244 6.01 -6.24 4.20
N ILE A 245 6.63 -5.74 5.27
CA ILE A 245 6.97 -6.54 6.46
C ILE A 245 5.71 -7.15 7.05
N ARG A 246 4.68 -6.33 7.27
CA ARG A 246 3.45 -6.77 7.92
C ARG A 246 2.73 -7.81 7.08
N GLU A 247 2.63 -7.63 5.77
CA GLU A 247 2.03 -8.62 4.89
C GLU A 247 2.81 -9.95 4.88
N ALA A 248 4.14 -9.89 4.89
CA ALA A 248 4.97 -11.09 4.96
C ALA A 248 4.91 -11.79 6.33
N ALA A 249 4.62 -11.02 7.39
CA ALA A 249 4.49 -11.50 8.77
C ALA A 249 3.09 -12.04 9.11
N VAL A 250 2.07 -11.79 8.30
CA VAL A 250 0.71 -12.33 8.55
C VAL A 250 0.50 -13.70 7.88
N LEU A 251 1.45 -14.12 7.03
CA LEU A 251 1.54 -15.46 6.44
C LEU A 251 2.35 -16.43 7.32
#